data_AF-A0A2U3KWW0-F1
#
_entry.id   AF-A0A2U3KWW0-F1
#
_cell.length_a   1.000
_cell.length_b   1.000
_cell.length_c   1.000
_cell.angle_alpha   90.00
_cell.angle_beta   90.00
_cell.angle_gamma   90.00
#
_symmetry.space_group_name_H-M   'P 1'
#
loop_
_entity.id
_entity.type
_entity.pdbx_description
1 polymer ?
#
loop_
_entity_poly.entity_id
_entity_poly.type
_entity_poly.pdbx_seq_one_letter_code
_entity_poly.pdbx_strand_id
1 'polypeptide(L)'
;MRYGIWWDAVCSLGGVIAILWGLAAIARTCAPNVSPAVFRVVRNVLLVSYIVCYLFSFLLSVGDKTGNGRCQDFWDAVVQTNVVPQSVSSPGQPAVFCSEAEYGIFRSRYQLVWTYGVPRDQQQKVLAAVTARHRVNGAAVQVVFYQRENWRVGGPYNADGTLADKDGTVIPGSATRGPEKIERVSVIR
;
A
#
# COMPACT_ATOMS: atom_id res chain seq x y z
N MET A 1 9.11 -2.65 5.53
CA MET A 1 9.20 -1.61 4.47
C MET A 1 8.28 -0.46 4.83
N ARG A 2 8.86 0.64 5.32
CA ARG A 2 8.19 1.95 5.51
C ARG A 2 8.96 2.93 4.61
N TYR A 3 8.31 4.00 4.13
CA TYR A 3 8.84 5.10 3.28
C TYR A 3 8.48 5.11 1.78
N GLY A 4 7.43 4.43 1.32
CA GLY A 4 6.99 4.53 -0.09
C GLY A 4 5.92 5.60 -0.39
N ILE A 5 4.91 5.75 0.48
CA ILE A 5 3.64 6.38 0.07
C ILE A 5 3.59 7.90 0.32
N TRP A 6 4.55 8.46 1.08
CA TRP A 6 4.58 9.89 1.35
C TRP A 6 5.10 10.74 0.18
N TRP A 7 5.79 10.15 -0.79
CA TRP A 7 6.38 10.89 -1.91
C TRP A 7 5.37 11.22 -3.01
N ASP A 8 4.41 10.34 -3.31
CA ASP A 8 3.45 10.56 -4.40
C ASP A 8 2.41 11.66 -4.07
N ALA A 9 2.07 11.80 -2.79
CA ALA A 9 1.20 12.89 -2.34
C ALA A 9 1.91 14.26 -2.38
N VAL A 10 3.19 14.32 -2.01
CA VAL A 10 3.97 15.57 -2.02
C VAL A 10 4.30 16.03 -3.45
N CYS A 11 4.55 15.09 -4.38
CA CYS A 11 4.78 15.42 -5.79
C CYS A 11 3.50 15.86 -6.53
N SER A 12 2.32 15.33 -6.19
CA SER A 12 1.05 15.81 -6.75
C SER A 12 0.61 17.16 -6.15
N LEU A 13 0.92 17.43 -4.88
CA LEU A 13 0.62 18.69 -4.18
C LEU A 13 1.43 19.89 -4.69
N GLY A 14 2.73 19.71 -4.89
CA GLY A 14 3.59 20.75 -5.48
C GLY A 14 3.17 21.10 -6.92
N GLY A 15 2.74 20.10 -7.69
CA GLY A 15 2.26 20.28 -9.06
C GLY A 15 0.97 21.10 -9.14
N VAL A 16 -0.02 20.83 -8.29
CA VAL A 16 -1.29 21.59 -8.28
C VAL A 16 -1.08 23.04 -7.86
N ILE A 17 -0.22 23.30 -6.87
CA ILE A 17 0.14 24.66 -6.47
C ILE A 17 0.86 25.38 -7.62
N ALA A 18 1.84 24.74 -8.27
CA ALA A 18 2.54 25.32 -9.42
C ALA A 18 1.60 25.62 -10.59
N ILE A 19 0.61 24.75 -10.87
CA ILE A 19 -0.40 24.96 -11.90
C ILE A 19 -1.33 26.13 -11.53
N LEU A 20 -1.83 26.19 -10.29
CA LEU A 20 -2.70 27.28 -9.85
C LEU A 20 -1.96 28.63 -9.82
N TRP A 21 -0.68 28.64 -9.43
CA TRP A 21 0.17 29.84 -9.50
C TRP A 21 0.49 30.23 -10.95
N GLY A 22 0.78 29.26 -11.82
CA GLY A 22 0.99 29.48 -13.25
C GLY A 22 -0.24 30.05 -13.93
N LEU A 23 -1.43 29.49 -13.66
CA LEU A 23 -2.70 29.99 -14.18
C LEU A 23 -3.05 31.38 -13.65
N ALA A 24 -2.76 31.67 -12.37
CA ALA A 24 -2.96 33.00 -11.81
C ALA A 24 -2.01 34.05 -12.41
N ALA A 25 -0.77 33.67 -12.74
CA ALA A 25 0.18 34.53 -13.43
C ALA A 25 -0.24 34.78 -14.89
N ILE A 26 -0.67 33.74 -15.60
CA ILE A 26 -1.18 33.82 -16.99
C ILE A 26 -2.47 34.66 -17.05
N ALA A 27 -3.39 34.48 -16.11
CA ALA A 27 -4.60 35.29 -16.01
C ALA A 27 -4.30 36.79 -15.81
N ARG A 28 -3.19 37.10 -15.13
CA ARG A 28 -2.75 38.49 -14.91
C ARG A 28 -2.17 39.12 -16.17
N THR A 29 -1.50 38.34 -17.02
CA THR A 29 -1.05 38.79 -18.34
C THR A 29 -2.19 38.91 -19.34
N CYS A 30 -3.23 38.06 -19.24
CA CYS A 30 -4.35 38.05 -20.19
C CYS A 30 -5.51 38.99 -19.81
N ALA A 31 -5.62 39.42 -18.54
CA ALA A 31 -6.69 40.29 -18.06
C ALA A 31 -6.16 41.45 -17.18
N PRO A 32 -5.49 42.45 -17.79
CA PRO A 32 -4.85 43.56 -17.07
C PRO A 32 -5.84 44.48 -16.33
N ASN A 33 -7.13 44.44 -16.70
CA ASN A 33 -8.17 45.30 -16.15
C ASN A 33 -8.76 44.78 -14.83
N VAL A 34 -8.35 43.60 -14.36
CA VAL A 34 -8.85 43.03 -13.10
C VAL A 34 -8.16 43.72 -11.93
N SER A 35 -8.95 44.30 -11.03
CA SER A 35 -8.41 45.08 -9.92
C SER A 35 -7.54 44.19 -8.99
N PRO A 36 -6.48 44.76 -8.38
CA PRO A 36 -5.65 44.05 -7.40
C PRO A 36 -6.42 43.51 -6.19
N ALA A 37 -7.62 44.03 -5.93
CA ALA A 37 -8.52 43.55 -4.89
C ALA A 37 -9.15 42.20 -5.28
N VAL A 38 -9.64 42.07 -6.52
CA VAL A 38 -10.23 40.83 -7.03
C VAL A 38 -9.22 39.69 -7.02
N PHE A 39 -7.97 39.95 -7.44
CA PHE A 39 -6.89 38.96 -7.36
C PHE A 39 -6.60 38.48 -5.93
N ARG A 40 -6.61 39.40 -4.95
CA ARG A 40 -6.43 39.04 -3.54
C ARG A 40 -7.57 38.17 -3.02
N VAL A 41 -8.81 38.47 -3.40
CA VAL A 41 -9.98 37.66 -3.03
C VAL A 41 -9.89 36.26 -3.63
N VAL A 42 -9.66 36.13 -4.94
CA VAL A 42 -9.55 34.82 -5.62
C VAL A 42 -8.42 33.98 -5.01
N ARG A 43 -7.25 34.58 -4.78
CA ARG A 43 -6.12 33.88 -4.13
C ARG A 43 -6.49 33.38 -2.74
N ASN A 44 -7.13 34.22 -1.92
CA ASN A 44 -7.50 33.84 -0.56
C ASN A 44 -8.58 32.76 -0.56
N VAL A 45 -9.56 32.82 -1.47
CA VAL A 45 -10.59 31.78 -1.63
C VAL A 45 -9.96 30.44 -2.02
N LEU A 46 -9.02 30.43 -2.98
CA LEU A 46 -8.31 29.21 -3.37
C LEU A 46 -7.46 28.65 -2.23
N LEU A 47 -6.75 29.51 -1.49
CA LEU A 47 -5.93 29.11 -0.35
C LEU A 47 -6.78 28.52 0.79
N VAL A 48 -7.90 29.16 1.14
CA VAL A 48 -8.80 28.67 2.19
C VAL A 48 -9.45 27.36 1.77
N SER A 49 -9.94 27.26 0.53
CA SER A 49 -10.49 26.01 -0.01
C SER A 49 -9.46 24.88 0.04
N TYR A 50 -8.20 25.18 -0.28
CA TYR A 50 -7.10 24.23 -0.15
C TYR A 50 -6.88 23.79 1.30
N ILE A 51 -6.80 24.73 2.26
CA ILE A 51 -6.60 24.41 3.68
C ILE A 51 -7.73 23.52 4.19
N VAL A 52 -8.98 23.81 3.82
CA VAL A 52 -10.15 23.00 4.20
C VAL A 52 -10.06 21.60 3.60
N CYS A 53 -9.78 21.46 2.30
CA CYS A 53 -9.59 20.16 1.66
C CYS A 53 -8.43 19.36 2.25
N TYR A 54 -7.32 20.02 2.58
CA TYR A 54 -6.16 19.41 3.20
C TYR A 54 -6.49 18.92 4.61
N LEU A 55 -7.10 19.76 5.45
CA LEU A 55 -7.50 19.39 6.80
C LEU A 55 -8.51 18.25 6.79
N PHE A 56 -9.49 18.28 5.88
CA PHE A 56 -10.45 17.19 5.73
C PHE A 56 -9.75 15.88 5.33
N SER A 57 -8.85 15.92 4.34
CA SER A 57 -8.05 14.75 3.93
C SER A 57 -7.13 14.24 5.04
N PHE A 58 -6.52 15.16 5.80
CA PHE A 58 -5.66 14.85 6.93
C PHE A 58 -6.45 14.18 8.05
N LEU A 59 -7.62 14.72 8.42
CA LEU A 59 -8.50 14.14 9.43
C LEU A 59 -8.98 12.75 9.01
N LEU A 60 -9.34 12.55 7.74
CA LEU A 60 -9.63 11.22 7.19
C LEU A 60 -8.42 10.28 7.29
N SER A 61 -7.20 10.77 7.11
CA SER A 61 -5.99 9.94 7.21
C SER A 61 -5.55 9.63 8.65
N VAL A 62 -5.80 10.55 9.60
CA VAL A 62 -5.34 10.45 10.99
C VAL A 62 -6.29 9.62 11.84
N GLY A 63 -7.59 9.65 11.55
CA GLY A 63 -8.59 8.79 12.21
C GLY A 63 -8.31 7.29 12.06
N ASP A 64 -7.42 6.92 11.13
CA ASP A 64 -7.22 5.57 10.66
C ASP A 64 -5.82 4.98 10.96
N LYS A 65 -4.96 5.69 11.70
CA LYS A 65 -3.65 5.15 12.14
C LYS A 65 -3.77 4.02 13.18
N THR A 66 -4.98 3.65 13.58
CA THR A 66 -5.32 2.43 14.32
C THR A 66 -5.47 1.18 13.42
N GLY A 67 -5.29 1.31 12.09
CA GLY A 67 -5.51 0.28 11.05
C GLY A 67 -4.74 -1.05 11.18
N ASN A 68 -3.75 -1.15 12.07
CA ASN A 68 -3.16 -2.46 12.39
C ASN A 68 -4.18 -3.43 13.02
N GLY A 69 -5.27 -2.94 13.62
CA GLY A 69 -6.27 -3.77 14.29
C GLY A 69 -7.01 -4.73 13.37
N ARG A 70 -7.29 -4.34 12.11
CA ARG A 70 -8.07 -5.19 11.18
C ARG A 70 -7.22 -6.19 10.41
N CYS A 71 -5.96 -5.87 10.13
CA CYS A 71 -5.05 -6.79 9.46
C CYS A 71 -4.61 -7.91 10.40
N GLN A 72 -4.32 -7.57 11.67
CA GLN A 72 -3.92 -8.54 12.69
C GLN A 72 -4.99 -9.62 12.87
N ASP A 73 -6.26 -9.23 12.89
CA ASP A 73 -7.40 -10.14 12.95
C ASP A 73 -7.42 -11.20 11.84
N PHE A 74 -7.11 -10.79 10.60
CA PHE A 74 -7.04 -11.72 9.48
C PHE A 74 -5.76 -12.55 9.54
N TRP A 75 -4.65 -11.97 9.97
CA TRP A 75 -3.40 -12.70 10.20
C TRP A 75 -3.61 -13.82 11.23
N ASP A 76 -4.19 -13.51 12.39
CA ASP A 76 -4.48 -14.47 13.46
C ASP A 76 -5.40 -15.59 12.95
N ALA A 77 -6.44 -15.24 12.20
CA ALA A 77 -7.37 -16.22 11.61
C ALA A 77 -6.67 -17.18 10.64
N VAL A 78 -5.74 -16.69 9.82
CA VAL A 78 -4.96 -17.53 8.92
C VAL A 78 -3.97 -18.39 9.70
N VAL A 79 -3.24 -17.84 10.67
CA VAL A 79 -2.25 -18.57 11.45
C VAL A 79 -2.89 -19.71 12.24
N GLN A 80 -4.08 -19.50 12.80
CA GLN A 80 -4.85 -20.53 13.52
C GLN A 80 -5.24 -21.74 12.66
N THR A 81 -5.16 -21.64 11.32
CA THR A 81 -5.44 -22.80 10.46
C THR A 81 -4.33 -23.86 10.51
N ASN A 82 -3.12 -23.50 10.97
CA ASN A 82 -1.93 -24.35 11.05
C ASN A 82 -1.50 -24.99 9.72
N VAL A 83 -1.90 -24.42 8.58
CA VAL A 83 -1.54 -24.92 7.23
C VAL A 83 -0.43 -24.10 6.58
N VAL A 84 -0.11 -22.93 7.14
CA VAL A 84 0.90 -22.04 6.56
C VAL A 84 2.28 -22.45 7.07
N PRO A 85 3.25 -22.71 6.17
CA PRO A 85 4.61 -23.03 6.56
C PRO A 85 5.30 -21.83 7.22
N GLN A 86 6.48 -22.08 7.79
CA GLN A 86 7.32 -21.01 8.32
C GLN A 86 7.85 -20.10 7.22
N SER A 87 8.04 -18.83 7.57
CA SER A 87 8.56 -17.79 6.70
C SER A 87 10.07 -17.94 6.50
N VAL A 88 10.50 -17.73 5.26
CA VAL A 88 11.91 -17.68 4.87
C VAL A 88 12.52 -16.34 5.26
N SER A 89 11.79 -15.23 5.11
CA SER A 89 12.29 -13.90 5.47
C SER A 89 12.25 -13.62 6.98
N SER A 90 11.35 -14.27 7.72
CA SER A 90 11.19 -14.11 9.17
C SER A 90 11.17 -15.48 9.88
N PRO A 91 12.34 -16.09 10.13
CA PRO A 91 12.42 -17.41 10.77
C PRO A 91 11.66 -17.46 12.11
N GLY A 92 10.88 -18.53 12.31
CA GLY A 92 10.04 -18.69 13.51
C GLY A 92 8.65 -18.06 13.42
N GLN A 93 8.34 -17.32 12.35
CA GLN A 93 7.00 -16.81 12.07
C GLN A 93 6.37 -17.55 10.88
N PRO A 94 5.03 -17.64 10.81
CA PRO A 94 4.34 -18.19 9.63
C PRO A 94 4.51 -17.29 8.41
N ALA A 95 4.54 -17.87 7.21
CA ALA A 95 4.67 -17.18 5.93
C ALA A 95 3.36 -16.50 5.49
N VAL A 96 2.85 -15.62 6.37
CA VAL A 96 1.65 -14.81 6.16
C VAL A 96 2.03 -13.35 6.35
N PHE A 97 1.66 -12.52 5.39
CA PHE A 97 1.86 -11.09 5.45
C PHE A 97 0.53 -10.40 5.21
N CYS A 98 0.26 -9.37 5.98
CA CYS A 98 -0.97 -8.62 5.88
C CYS A 98 -0.63 -7.14 5.66
N SER A 99 -1.31 -6.49 4.71
CA SER A 99 -1.24 -5.06 4.50
C SER A 99 -2.62 -4.50 4.24
N GLU A 100 -2.84 -3.25 4.64
CA GLU A 100 -3.99 -2.49 4.19
C GLU A 100 -3.65 -1.78 2.88
N ALA A 101 -4.61 -1.68 1.98
CA ALA A 101 -4.52 -0.90 0.76
C ALA A 101 -5.81 -0.11 0.54
N GLU A 102 -5.69 0.95 -0.25
CA GLU A 102 -6.79 1.84 -0.62
C GLU A 102 -7.00 1.76 -2.13
N TYR A 103 -8.25 1.82 -2.58
CA TYR A 103 -8.58 1.87 -4.00
C TYR A 103 -9.63 2.94 -4.32
N GLY A 104 -9.57 3.43 -5.55
CA GLY A 104 -10.53 4.40 -6.08
C GLY A 104 -10.39 5.82 -5.52
N ILE A 105 -11.20 6.72 -6.06
CA ILE A 105 -11.19 8.16 -5.69
C ILE A 105 -11.63 8.35 -4.23
N PHE A 106 -12.50 7.47 -3.72
CA PHE A 106 -12.99 7.50 -2.35
C PHE A 106 -12.06 6.82 -1.34
N ARG A 107 -10.86 6.37 -1.76
CA ARG A 107 -9.89 5.69 -0.90
C ARG A 107 -10.51 4.56 -0.08
N SER A 108 -11.34 3.77 -0.73
CA SER A 108 -12.00 2.64 -0.08
C SER A 108 -10.96 1.63 0.37
N ARG A 109 -11.04 1.22 1.63
CA ARG A 109 -10.03 0.36 2.27
C ARG A 109 -10.34 -1.10 2.04
N TYR A 110 -9.28 -1.87 1.82
CA TYR A 110 -9.34 -3.32 1.77
C TYR A 110 -8.06 -3.91 2.37
N GLN A 111 -8.18 -5.12 2.88
CA GLN A 111 -7.07 -5.85 3.47
C GLN A 111 -6.47 -6.79 2.42
N LEU A 112 -5.15 -6.83 2.31
CA LEU A 112 -4.39 -7.75 1.47
C LEU A 112 -3.71 -8.76 2.39
N VAL A 113 -4.04 -10.04 2.20
CA VAL A 113 -3.44 -11.15 2.94
C VAL A 113 -2.66 -12.01 1.95
N TRP A 114 -1.34 -11.94 2.02
CA TRP A 114 -0.43 -12.76 1.24
C TRP A 114 -0.05 -14.00 2.04
N THR A 115 -0.29 -15.17 1.47
CA THR A 115 0.04 -16.47 2.06
C THR A 115 0.95 -17.23 1.12
N TYR A 116 1.99 -17.84 1.67
CA TYR A 116 3.01 -18.53 0.88
C TYR A 116 3.06 -20.01 1.22
N GLY A 117 3.19 -20.88 0.20
CA GLY A 117 3.46 -22.30 0.40
C GLY A 117 2.29 -23.13 0.93
N VAL A 118 1.05 -22.62 0.83
CA VAL A 118 -0.15 -23.36 1.23
C VAL A 118 -0.57 -24.31 0.10
N PRO A 119 -0.61 -25.65 0.34
CA PRO A 119 -1.06 -26.62 -0.65
C PRO A 119 -2.47 -26.33 -1.15
N ARG A 120 -2.74 -26.58 -2.45
CA ARG A 120 -4.00 -26.19 -3.12
C ARG A 120 -5.25 -26.78 -2.47
N ASP A 121 -5.16 -28.00 -1.96
CA ASP A 121 -6.18 -28.72 -1.19
C ASP A 121 -6.49 -28.05 0.16
N GLN A 122 -5.52 -27.34 0.74
CA GLN A 122 -5.65 -26.67 2.05
C GLN A 122 -6.00 -25.18 1.95
N GLN A 123 -5.88 -24.57 0.77
CA GLN A 123 -6.22 -23.15 0.55
C GLN A 123 -7.67 -22.84 0.93
N GLN A 124 -8.58 -23.80 0.77
CA GLN A 124 -9.98 -23.59 1.15
C GLN A 124 -10.18 -23.41 2.67
N LYS A 125 -9.32 -24.04 3.50
CA LYS A 125 -9.35 -23.88 4.96
C LYS A 125 -8.95 -22.45 5.36
N VAL A 126 -7.94 -21.89 4.70
CA VAL A 126 -7.52 -20.49 4.86
C VAL A 126 -8.66 -19.55 4.48
N LEU A 127 -9.27 -19.77 3.31
CA LEU A 127 -10.39 -18.94 2.85
C LEU A 127 -11.60 -19.01 3.79
N ALA A 128 -11.91 -20.19 4.35
CA ALA A 128 -12.99 -20.33 5.32
C ALA A 128 -12.72 -19.53 6.60
N ALA A 129 -11.49 -19.56 7.12
CA ALA A 129 -11.10 -18.79 8.30
C ALA A 129 -11.17 -17.28 8.05
N VAL A 130 -10.65 -16.82 6.90
CA VAL A 130 -10.73 -15.40 6.51
C VAL A 130 -12.17 -14.96 6.30
N THR A 131 -13.01 -15.80 5.68
CA THR A 131 -14.43 -15.52 5.47
C THR A 131 -15.18 -15.40 6.80
N ALA A 132 -14.89 -16.28 7.76
CA ALA A 132 -15.47 -16.21 9.09
C ALA A 132 -15.10 -14.90 9.79
N ARG A 133 -13.84 -14.46 9.69
CA ARG A 133 -13.42 -13.17 10.27
C ARG A 133 -14.02 -11.97 9.55
N HIS A 134 -14.12 -12.03 8.23
CA HIS A 134 -14.77 -11.00 7.42
C HIS A 134 -16.23 -10.79 7.84
N ARG A 135 -16.99 -11.86 8.13
CA ARG A 135 -18.38 -11.75 8.62
C ARG A 135 -18.52 -10.96 9.93
N VAL A 136 -17.47 -10.93 10.75
CA VAL A 136 -17.45 -10.15 12.01
C VAL A 136 -17.01 -8.71 11.75
N ASN A 137 -15.98 -8.52 10.91
CA ASN A 137 -15.31 -7.24 10.77
C ASN A 137 -15.85 -6.37 9.61
N GLY A 138 -16.59 -6.96 8.66
CA GLY A 138 -17.17 -6.29 7.48
C GLY A 138 -16.16 -5.72 6.47
N ALA A 139 -14.86 -5.84 6.73
CA ALA A 139 -13.81 -5.29 5.86
C ALA A 139 -13.57 -6.18 4.65
N ALA A 140 -13.59 -5.59 3.45
CA ALA A 140 -13.22 -6.30 2.23
C ALA A 140 -11.78 -6.81 2.33
N VAL A 141 -11.54 -8.05 1.92
CA VAL A 141 -10.23 -8.70 2.01
C VAL A 141 -9.90 -9.46 0.74
N GLN A 142 -8.69 -9.28 0.26
CA GLN A 142 -8.11 -10.01 -0.86
C GLN A 142 -7.04 -10.95 -0.31
N VAL A 143 -7.26 -12.25 -0.51
CA VAL A 143 -6.30 -13.30 -0.16
C VAL A 143 -5.56 -13.72 -1.42
N VAL A 144 -4.23 -13.69 -1.36
CA VAL A 144 -3.35 -14.12 -2.45
C VAL A 144 -2.53 -15.30 -1.95
N PHE A 145 -2.59 -16.40 -2.69
CA PHE A 145 -1.79 -17.59 -2.46
C PHE A 145 -0.63 -17.60 -3.44
N TYR A 146 0.57 -17.65 -2.90
CA TYR A 146 1.80 -17.83 -3.64
C TYR A 146 2.33 -19.23 -3.43
N GLN A 147 2.94 -19.80 -4.47
CA GLN A 147 3.48 -21.16 -4.43
C GLN A 147 4.56 -21.33 -3.36
N ARG A 148 5.42 -20.32 -3.17
CA ARG A 148 6.47 -20.31 -2.14
C ARG A 148 6.93 -18.89 -1.86
N GLU A 149 7.46 -18.68 -0.67
CA GLU A 149 8.11 -17.42 -0.30
C GLU A 149 9.49 -17.36 -0.97
N ASN A 150 9.62 -16.52 -2.00
CA ASN A 150 10.84 -16.44 -2.80
C ASN A 150 11.71 -15.27 -2.33
N TRP A 151 12.13 -15.33 -1.07
CA TRP A 151 13.03 -14.36 -0.45
C TRP A 151 14.44 -14.96 -0.39
N ARG A 152 15.44 -14.21 -0.89
CA ARG A 152 16.86 -14.58 -0.72
C ARG A 152 17.56 -13.53 0.11
N VAL A 153 18.26 -13.98 1.14
CA VAL A 153 19.16 -13.17 1.97
C VAL A 153 20.51 -13.11 1.25
N GLY A 154 20.79 -11.99 0.57
CA GLY A 154 22.06 -11.70 -0.11
C GLY A 154 21.99 -11.56 -1.64
N GLY A 155 22.40 -10.37 -2.14
CA GLY A 155 22.87 -10.09 -3.51
C GLY A 155 21.82 -9.64 -4.55
N PRO A 156 22.17 -8.74 -5.51
CA PRO A 156 21.32 -8.41 -6.67
C PRO A 156 21.32 -9.52 -7.75
N TYR A 157 20.28 -9.56 -8.59
CA TYR A 157 20.16 -10.48 -9.73
C TYR A 157 20.94 -9.96 -10.96
N ASN A 158 21.52 -10.87 -11.76
CA ASN A 158 21.90 -10.57 -13.15
C ASN A 158 20.65 -10.42 -14.04
N ALA A 159 20.79 -9.76 -15.19
CA ALA A 159 19.72 -9.55 -16.17
C ALA A 159 19.16 -10.86 -16.79
N ASP A 160 19.86 -11.98 -16.65
CA ASP A 160 19.46 -13.31 -17.09
C ASP A 160 18.83 -14.16 -15.96
N GLY A 161 18.60 -13.57 -14.78
CA GLY A 161 18.05 -14.25 -13.61
C GLY A 161 19.05 -15.14 -12.86
N THR A 162 20.33 -15.15 -13.25
CA THR A 162 21.40 -15.82 -12.50
C THR A 162 21.96 -14.94 -11.39
N LEU A 163 22.63 -15.54 -10.41
CA LEU A 163 23.23 -14.83 -9.28
C LEU A 163 24.57 -14.21 -9.70
N ALA A 164 24.83 -12.95 -9.36
CA ALA A 164 26.19 -12.43 -9.28
C ALA A 164 26.44 -11.74 -7.94
N ASP A 165 27.43 -12.23 -7.23
CA ASP A 165 28.53 -11.37 -6.81
C ASP A 165 29.83 -12.03 -7.29
N LYS A 166 30.82 -11.25 -7.73
CA LYS A 166 32.11 -11.79 -8.21
C LYS A 166 32.93 -12.42 -7.09
N ASP A 167 32.64 -12.07 -5.83
CA ASP A 167 33.48 -12.40 -4.68
C ASP A 167 32.74 -13.17 -3.55
N GLY A 168 31.49 -13.60 -3.77
CA GLY A 168 30.77 -14.49 -2.85
C GLY A 168 30.43 -13.92 -1.46
N THR A 169 30.44 -12.59 -1.30
CA THR A 169 30.21 -11.97 0.02
C THR A 169 28.73 -11.68 0.24
N VAL A 170 28.12 -12.34 1.23
CA VAL A 170 26.74 -12.09 1.64
C VAL A 170 26.65 -10.74 2.35
N ILE A 171 26.00 -9.73 1.75
CA ILE A 171 25.73 -8.46 2.42
C ILE A 171 24.55 -8.65 3.38
N PRO A 172 24.77 -8.59 4.72
CA PRO A 172 23.69 -8.72 5.69
C PRO A 172 22.70 -7.55 5.52
N GLY A 173 21.41 -7.87 5.36
CA GLY A 173 20.34 -6.87 5.23
C GLY A 173 19.85 -6.59 3.80
N SER A 174 20.48 -7.16 2.77
CA SER A 174 19.94 -7.14 1.40
C SER A 174 19.08 -8.39 1.15
N ALA A 175 17.81 -8.34 1.53
CA ALA A 175 16.86 -9.38 1.17
C ALA A 175 16.15 -8.96 -0.13
N THR A 176 16.51 -9.60 -1.24
CA THR A 176 15.90 -9.28 -2.54
C THR A 176 14.74 -10.24 -2.77
N ARG A 177 13.54 -9.69 -2.98
CA ARG A 177 12.35 -10.47 -3.34
C ARG A 177 12.48 -10.94 -4.79
N GLY A 178 12.52 -12.25 -4.99
CA GLY A 178 12.56 -12.86 -6.32
C GLY A 178 11.20 -12.86 -7.01
N PRO A 179 11.12 -13.34 -8.26
CA PRO A 179 9.84 -13.51 -8.96
C PRO A 179 8.97 -14.52 -8.20
N GLU A 180 7.71 -14.16 -7.96
CA GLU A 180 6.74 -14.99 -7.25
C GLU A 180 5.66 -15.52 -8.19
N LYS A 181 5.26 -16.78 -7.98
CA LYS A 181 4.18 -17.40 -8.72
C LYS A 181 2.91 -17.37 -7.90
N ILE A 182 1.91 -16.65 -8.39
CA ILE A 182 0.56 -16.65 -7.83
C ILE A 182 -0.12 -17.96 -8.21
N GLU A 183 -0.62 -18.69 -7.22
CA GLU A 183 -1.43 -19.89 -7.44
C GLU A 183 -2.92 -19.59 -7.47
N ARG A 184 -3.36 -18.68 -6.61
CA ARG A 184 -4.77 -18.32 -6.49
C ARG A 184 -4.91 -16.92 -5.91
N VAL A 185 -5.90 -16.19 -6.41
CA VAL A 185 -6.39 -14.95 -5.81
C VAL A 185 -7.85 -15.15 -5.45
N SER A 186 -8.27 -14.65 -4.30
CA SER A 186 -9.68 -14.70 -3.89
C SER A 186 -10.03 -13.41 -3.17
N VAL A 187 -11.19 -12.85 -3.51
CA VAL A 187 -11.69 -11.60 -2.96
C VAL A 187 -12.95 -11.91 -2.16
N ILE A 188 -13.00 -11.44 -0.92
CA ILE A 188 -14.12 -11.59 -0.01
C ILE A 188 -14.63 -10.17 0.27
N ARG A 189 -15.91 -9.93 0.00
CA ARG A 189 -16.60 -8.64 0.11
C ARG A 189 -17.90 -8.81 0.86
#